data_AF-A0AAW1M7E7-F1
#
_entry.id   AF-A0AAW1M7E7-F1
#
_cell.length_a   1.000
_cell.length_b   1.000
_cell.length_c   1.000
_cell.angle_alpha   90.00
_cell.angle_beta   90.00
_cell.angle_gamma   90.00
#
_symmetry.space_group_name_H-M   'P 1'
#
loop_
_entity.id
_entity.type
_entity.pdbx_description
1 polymer ?
#
loop_
_entity_poly.entity_id
_entity_poly.type
_entity_poly.pdbx_seq_one_letter_code
_entity_poly.pdbx_strand_id
1 'polypeptide(L)'
;MGGVFGCIDDVPNEQRTQYDMSIVKKRNLPIIWLVGPPGSGRTTQASILSENLGYDTISIAQLIRNESNLQTERGQTIKEALEDKTKRIPDVTYIIVVIEGTNN
;
A
#
# COMPACT_ATOMS: atom_id res chain seq x y z
N MET A 1 34.44 -1.70 9.50
CA MET A 1 33.81 -0.55 8.82
C MET A 1 32.96 -1.09 7.68
N GLY A 2 31.65 -0.86 7.71
CA GLY A 2 30.77 -1.26 6.60
C GLY A 2 29.31 -1.44 7.00
N GLY A 3 28.63 -0.32 7.23
CA GLY A 3 27.18 -0.15 7.08
C GLY A 3 26.27 -1.01 7.96
N VAL A 4 25.87 -0.48 9.11
CA VAL A 4 24.61 -0.86 9.76
C VAL A 4 23.49 -0.63 8.74
N PHE A 5 22.63 -1.64 8.54
CA PHE A 5 21.43 -1.58 7.73
C PHE A 5 20.50 -0.47 8.25
N GLY A 6 20.71 0.76 7.79
CA GLY A 6 19.85 1.89 8.09
C GLY A 6 18.54 1.79 7.31
N CYS A 7 17.53 1.15 7.89
CA CYS A 7 16.13 1.39 7.52
C CYS A 7 15.07 0.85 8.49
N ILE A 8 15.45 0.28 9.64
CA ILE A 8 14.48 -0.16 10.66
C ILE A 8 14.70 0.60 11.99
N ASP A 9 15.37 1.74 11.94
CA ASP A 9 15.52 2.59 13.11
C ASP A 9 14.37 3.61 13.11
N ASP A 10 13.65 3.61 14.22
CA ASP A 10 12.52 4.47 14.58
C ASP A 10 11.22 4.21 13.81
N VAL A 11 10.56 3.09 14.09
CA VAL A 11 9.08 3.06 14.06
C VAL A 11 8.63 3.67 15.38
N PRO A 12 8.12 4.92 15.41
CA PRO A 12 7.56 5.48 16.63
C PRO A 12 6.47 4.53 17.12
N ASN A 13 6.24 4.49 18.44
CA ASN A 13 5.11 3.78 19.02
C ASN A 13 3.82 4.50 18.59
N GLU A 14 3.45 4.37 17.31
CA GLU A 14 2.21 4.87 16.77
C GLU A 14 1.12 4.13 17.53
N GLN A 15 0.36 4.91 18.30
CA GLN A 15 -0.92 4.49 18.81
C GLN A 15 -1.65 3.87 17.62
N ARG A 16 -1.92 2.56 17.66
CA ARG A 16 -2.69 1.89 16.61
C ARG A 16 -3.99 2.65 16.48
N THR A 17 -4.08 3.54 15.49
CA THR A 17 -5.29 4.29 15.23
C THR A 17 -6.39 3.25 14.98
N GLN A 18 -7.55 3.43 15.58
CA GLN A 18 -8.64 2.48 15.39
C GLN A 18 -9.20 2.69 13.97
N TYR A 19 -8.71 1.90 13.02
CA TYR A 19 -9.20 1.92 11.64
C TYR A 19 -10.51 1.13 11.54
N ASP A 20 -11.43 1.61 10.70
CA ASP A 20 -12.66 0.88 10.41
C ASP A 20 -12.37 -0.35 9.54
N MET A 21 -12.32 -1.51 10.19
CA MET A 21 -12.11 -2.81 9.54
C MET A 21 -13.41 -3.48 9.11
N SER A 22 -14.57 -2.82 9.26
CA SER A 22 -15.88 -3.41 9.00
C SER A 22 -16.00 -3.89 7.56
N ILE A 23 -15.45 -3.14 6.60
CA ILE A 23 -15.48 -3.48 5.17
C ILE A 23 -14.74 -4.79 4.91
N VAL A 24 -13.51 -4.92 5.42
CA VAL A 24 -12.66 -6.10 5.25
C VAL A 24 -13.31 -7.32 5.91
N LYS A 25 -13.83 -7.15 7.13
CA LYS A 25 -14.52 -8.23 7.87
C LYS A 25 -15.83 -8.65 7.20
N LYS A 26 -16.60 -7.71 6.66
CA LYS A 26 -17.88 -7.97 5.99
C LYS A 26 -17.70 -8.78 4.72
N ARG A 27 -16.63 -8.54 3.95
CA ARG A 27 -16.34 -9.29 2.71
C ARG A 27 -16.06 -10.76 2.97
N ASN A 28 -15.49 -11.11 4.14
CA ASN A 28 -15.16 -12.49 4.53
C ASN A 28 -14.41 -13.26 3.42
N LEU A 29 -13.51 -12.58 2.72
CA LEU A 29 -12.70 -13.14 1.63
C LEU A 29 -11.30 -13.51 2.17
N PRO A 30 -10.65 -14.53 1.59
CA PRO A 30 -9.26 -14.85 1.89
C PRO A 30 -8.34 -13.72 1.40
N ILE A 31 -7.54 -13.15 2.32
CA ILE A 31 -6.56 -12.10 2.01
C ILE A 31 -5.15 -12.70 2.10
N ILE A 32 -4.38 -12.54 1.03
CA ILE A 32 -3.01 -13.06 0.93
C ILE A 32 -2.04 -11.87 0.83
N TRP A 33 -1.08 -11.81 1.75
CA TRP A 33 -0.02 -10.82 1.73
C TRP A 33 1.25 -11.41 1.10
N LEU A 34 1.70 -10.83 -0.01
CA LEU A 34 2.94 -11.23 -0.67
C LEU A 34 4.12 -10.38 -0.18
N VAL A 35 4.98 -10.99 0.65
CA VAL A 35 6.13 -10.32 1.28
C VAL A 35 7.43 -10.99 0.82
N GLY A 36 8.48 -10.21 0.61
CA GLY A 36 9.76 -10.72 0.10
C GLY A 36 10.70 -9.60 -0.36
N PRO A 37 12.00 -9.92 -0.58
CA PRO A 37 12.99 -8.94 -1.01
C PRO A 37 12.71 -8.42 -2.43
N PRO A 38 13.29 -7.27 -2.84
CA PRO A 38 13.26 -6.82 -4.23
C PRO A 38 13.78 -7.92 -5.18
N GLY A 39 13.13 -8.12 -6.33
CA GLY A 39 13.53 -9.13 -7.31
C GLY A 39 13.06 -10.57 -7.00
N SER A 40 12.41 -10.84 -5.87
CA SER A 40 11.87 -12.18 -5.52
C SER A 40 10.69 -12.67 -6.38
N GLY A 41 10.22 -11.88 -7.34
CA GLY A 41 9.11 -12.27 -8.23
C GLY A 41 7.71 -12.12 -7.63
N ARG A 42 7.52 -11.35 -6.54
CA ARG A 42 6.19 -11.11 -5.91
C ARG A 42 5.12 -10.70 -6.92
N THR A 43 5.42 -9.75 -7.80
CA THR A 43 4.49 -9.27 -8.83
C THR A 43 4.13 -10.38 -9.82
N THR A 44 5.11 -11.20 -10.21
CA THR A 44 4.88 -12.37 -11.07
C THR A 44 3.96 -13.38 -10.40
N GLN A 45 4.19 -13.70 -9.13
CA GLN A 45 3.35 -14.60 -8.37
C GLN A 45 1.93 -14.04 -8.17
N ALA A 46 1.79 -12.73 -7.96
CA ALA A 46 0.48 -12.07 -7.88
C ALA A 46 -0.32 -12.22 -9.18
N SER A 47 0.31 -11.99 -10.35
CA SER A 47 -0.33 -12.19 -11.66
C SER A 47 -0.80 -13.63 -11.86
N ILE A 48 0.05 -14.60 -11.50
CA ILE A 48 -0.27 -16.03 -11.57
C ILE A 48 -1.47 -16.37 -10.67
N LEU A 49 -1.53 -15.84 -9.45
CA LEU A 49 -2.68 -16.04 -8.55
C LEU A 49 -3.96 -15.42 -9.13
N SER A 50 -3.85 -14.25 -9.76
CA SER A 50 -4.99 -13.59 -10.39
C SER A 50 -5.53 -14.39 -11.57
N GLU A 51 -4.65 -14.80 -12.48
CA GLU A 51 -5.01 -15.51 -13.71
C GLU A 51 -5.54 -16.92 -13.43
N ASN A 52 -4.93 -17.66 -12.49
CA ASN A 52 -5.27 -19.06 -12.26
C ASN A 52 -6.34 -19.29 -11.20
N LEU A 53 -6.43 -18.40 -10.20
CA LEU A 53 -7.32 -18.58 -9.05
C LEU A 53 -8.39 -17.48 -8.93
N GLY A 54 -8.42 -16.51 -9.85
CA GLY A 54 -9.43 -15.46 -9.88
C GLY A 54 -9.31 -14.44 -8.73
N TYR A 55 -8.12 -14.30 -8.13
CA TYR A 55 -7.89 -13.29 -7.09
C TYR A 55 -7.65 -11.91 -7.71
N ASP A 56 -8.14 -10.87 -7.05
CA ASP A 56 -7.77 -9.51 -7.40
C ASP A 56 -6.36 -9.19 -6.88
N THR A 57 -5.49 -8.74 -7.79
CA THR A 57 -4.15 -8.28 -7.40
C THR A 57 -4.19 -6.81 -7.03
N ILE A 58 -3.89 -6.50 -5.77
CA ILE A 58 -3.82 -5.13 -5.28
C ILE A 58 -2.36 -4.74 -5.08
N SER A 59 -1.94 -3.68 -5.77
CA SER A 59 -0.64 -3.05 -5.59
C SER A 59 -0.81 -1.66 -4.98
N ILE A 60 -0.29 -1.47 -3.77
CA ILE A 60 -0.32 -0.17 -3.06
C ILE A 60 0.27 0.94 -3.95
N ALA A 61 1.37 0.65 -4.65
CA ALA A 61 2.02 1.62 -5.53
C ALA A 61 1.11 2.05 -6.70
N GLN A 62 0.30 1.13 -7.25
CA GLN A 62 -0.66 1.46 -8.29
C GLN A 62 -1.83 2.27 -7.74
N LEU A 63 -2.38 1.87 -6.59
CA LEU A 63 -3.47 2.61 -5.95
C LEU A 63 -3.08 4.07 -5.67
N ILE A 64 -1.89 4.29 -5.13
CA ILE A 64 -1.37 5.64 -4.84
C ILE A 64 -1.14 6.44 -6.13
N ARG A 65 -0.62 5.82 -7.20
CA ARG A 65 -0.48 6.50 -8.50
C ARG A 65 -1.83 6.85 -9.10
N ASN A 66 -2.81 5.97 -9.01
CA ASN A 66 -4.16 6.23 -9.49
C ASN A 66 -4.79 7.38 -8.71
N GLU A 67 -4.65 7.39 -7.38
CA GLU A 67 -5.11 8.47 -6.52
C GLU A 67 -4.43 9.81 -6.85
N SER A 68 -3.12 9.80 -7.16
CA SER A 68 -2.38 11.02 -7.54
C SER A 68 -2.85 11.65 -8.86
N ASN A 69 -3.50 10.86 -9.72
CA ASN A 69 -4.06 11.34 -10.98
C ASN A 69 -5.46 11.95 -10.80
N LEU A 70 -6.09 11.75 -9.64
CA LEU A 70 -7.36 12.39 -9.33
C LEU A 70 -7.14 13.86 -9.00
N GLN A 71 -8.06 14.72 -9.45
CA GLN A 71 -8.03 16.16 -9.17
C GLN A 71 -8.62 16.48 -7.78
N THR A 72 -8.21 15.70 -6.76
CA THR A 72 -8.60 15.89 -5.36
C THR A 72 -7.45 16.56 -4.59
N GLU A 73 -7.77 17.20 -3.46
CA GLU A 73 -6.75 17.77 -2.55
C GLU A 73 -5.75 16.69 -2.08
N ARG A 74 -6.27 15.49 -1.77
CA ARG A 74 -5.47 14.31 -1.43
C ARG A 74 -4.57 13.89 -2.60
N GLY A 75 -5.12 13.82 -3.81
CA GLY A 75 -4.39 13.47 -5.02
C GLY A 75 -3.24 14.44 -5.33
N GLN A 76 -3.48 15.75 -5.18
CA GLN A 76 -2.44 16.77 -5.32
C GLN A 76 -1.33 16.61 -4.28
N THR A 77 -1.69 16.40 -3.01
CA THR A 77 -0.72 16.16 -1.92
C THR A 77 0.14 14.92 -2.19
N ILE A 78 -0.48 13.84 -2.65
CA ILE A 78 0.23 12.61 -3.03
C ILE A 78 1.15 12.87 -4.22
N LYS A 79 0.68 13.59 -5.24
CA LYS A 79 1.45 13.91 -6.43
C LYS A 79 2.71 14.72 -6.08
N GLU A 80 2.57 15.76 -5.26
CA GLU A 80 3.71 16.54 -4.77
C GLU A 80 4.70 15.66 -3.99
N ALA A 81 4.21 14.76 -3.14
CA ALA A 81 5.06 13.85 -2.38
C ALA A 81 5.74 12.77 -3.24
N LEU A 82 5.18 12.43 -4.41
CA LEU A 82 5.82 11.53 -5.37
C LEU A 82 6.91 12.23 -6.20
N GLU A 83 6.76 13.52 -6.48
CA GLU A 83 7.72 14.33 -7.22
C GLU A 83 8.89 14.77 -6.33
N ASP A 84 8.62 15.10 -5.06
CA ASP A 84 9.61 15.54 -4.09
C ASP A 84 10.14 14.37 -3.24
N LYS A 85 11.40 13.98 -3.48
CA LYS A 85 12.06 12.89 -2.74
C LYS A 85 12.25 13.16 -1.24
N THR A 86 12.04 14.39 -0.78
CA THR A 86 12.16 14.78 0.63
C THR A 86 10.84 14.65 1.39
N LYS A 87 9.70 14.62 0.67
CA LYS A 87 8.38 14.48 1.27
C LYS A 87 7.98 13.01 1.34
N ARG A 88 7.33 12.63 2.45
CA ARG A 88 6.78 11.27 2.65
C ARG A 88 5.27 11.35 2.73
N ILE A 89 4.60 10.43 2.04
CA ILE A 89 3.15 10.27 2.16
C ILE A 89 2.84 9.71 3.57
N PRO A 90 1.90 10.30 4.33
CA PRO A 90 1.51 9.78 5.64
C PRO A 90 0.90 8.38 5.56
N ASP A 91 1.18 7.54 6.56
CA ASP A 91 0.72 6.14 6.63
C ASP A 91 -0.82 6.04 6.63
N VAL A 92 -1.51 6.99 7.25
CA VAL A 92 -2.99 7.09 7.24
C VAL A 92 -3.53 7.20 5.81
N THR A 93 -2.86 7.95 4.93
CA THR A 93 -3.27 8.11 3.53
C THR A 93 -3.20 6.77 2.79
N TYR A 94 -2.16 5.97 3.03
CA TYR A 94 -2.06 4.63 2.43
C TYR A 94 -3.21 3.73 2.88
N ILE A 95 -3.53 3.73 4.17
CA ILE A 95 -4.58 2.87 4.73
C ILE A 95 -5.94 3.22 4.12
N ILE A 96 -6.27 4.52 4.06
CA ILE A 96 -7.54 4.98 3.48
C ILE A 96 -7.62 4.56 2.00
N VAL A 97 -6.58 4.83 1.21
CA VAL A 97 -6.54 4.50 -0.21
C VAL A 97 -6.65 2.99 -0.45
N VAL A 98 -6.05 2.15 0.40
CA VAL A 98 -6.19 0.69 0.32
C VAL A 98 -7.63 0.26 0.63
N ILE A 99 -8.24 0.80 1.68
CA ILE A 99 -9.63 0.47 2.05
C ILE A 99 -10.59 0.85 0.90
N GLU A 100 -10.45 2.06 0.35
CA GLU A 100 -11.27 2.53 -0.76
C GLU A 100 -11.00 1.76 -2.05
N GLY A 101 -9.73 1.46 -2.35
CA GLY A 101 -9.33 0.68 -3.52
C GLY A 101 -9.81 -0.77 -3.49
N THR A 102 -10.05 -1.33 -2.31
CA THR A 102 -10.67 -2.66 -2.16
C THR A 102 -12.18 -2.65 -2.33
N ASN A 103 -12.82 -1.49 -2.54
CA ASN A 103 -14.27 -1.34 -2.48
C ASN A 103 -15.01 -1.55 -3.82
N ASN A 104 -14.34 -2.11 -4.82
CA ASN A 104 -14.95 -2.54 -6.09
C ASN A 104 -15.89 -3.74 -5.89
#